data_AF-A0A931E0S1-F1
#
_entry.id   AF-A0A931E0S1-F1
#
_cell.length_a   1.000
_cell.length_b   1.000
_cell.length_c   1.000
_cell.angle_alpha   90.00
_cell.angle_beta   90.00
_cell.angle_gamma   90.00
#
_symmetry.space_group_name_H-M   'P 1'
#
loop_
_entity.id
_entity.type
_entity.pdbx_description
1 polymer ?
#
loop_
_entity_poly.entity_id
_entity_poly.type
_entity_poly.pdbx_seq_one_letter_code
_entity_poly.pdbx_strand_id
1 'polypeptide(L)'
;MNYDYTQSDLSRSILAGLFSGLVATVSNLAFTIIYRTATRFYEFNAIDITTIVFGTILLSLACGVMFYFFVHYLNKGILFYRIMVLLVTVLMVYVGINLRYLVQDVVPDEFRVLVVGTQVIIGGLAAFLIPYLFRHDKFIS
;
A
#
# COMPACT_ATOMS: atom_id res chain seq x y z
N MET A 1 23.79 12.46 -29.16
CA MET A 1 23.22 11.16 -28.75
C MET A 1 21.87 11.46 -28.15
N ASN A 2 20.79 11.05 -28.82
CA ASN A 2 19.45 11.16 -28.27
C ASN A 2 19.28 9.95 -27.33
N TYR A 3 19.42 10.17 -26.02
CA TYR A 3 19.26 9.13 -25.00
C TYR A 3 17.78 8.97 -24.66
N ASP A 4 16.95 8.70 -25.68
CA ASP A 4 15.55 8.33 -25.46
C ASP A 4 15.52 6.86 -25.03
N TYR A 5 15.82 6.61 -23.76
CA TYR A 5 15.67 5.29 -23.16
C TYR A 5 14.18 5.01 -22.98
N THR A 6 13.59 4.24 -23.89
CA THR A 6 12.23 3.72 -23.72
C THR A 6 12.24 2.70 -22.59
N GLN A 7 11.73 3.10 -21.44
CA GLN A 7 11.69 2.25 -20.26
C GLN A 7 10.69 1.10 -20.46
N SER A 8 11.09 -0.13 -20.07
CA SER A 8 10.20 -1.29 -20.21
C SER A 8 8.98 -1.17 -19.30
N ASP A 9 7.84 -1.69 -19.76
CA ASP A 9 6.58 -1.65 -18.99
C ASP A 9 6.70 -2.33 -17.62
N LEU A 10 7.56 -3.34 -17.51
CA LEU A 10 7.90 -3.99 -16.24
C LEU A 10 8.63 -3.03 -15.30
N SER A 11 9.68 -2.35 -15.80
CA SER A 11 10.43 -1.38 -15.00
C SER A 11 9.54 -0.23 -14.55
N ARG A 12 8.69 0.30 -15.44
CA ARG A 12 7.72 1.36 -15.13
C ARG A 12 6.72 0.95 -14.06
N SER A 13 6.19 -0.27 -14.14
CA SER A 13 5.24 -0.80 -13.15
C SER A 13 5.88 -0.99 -11.77
N ILE A 14 7.12 -1.49 -11.73
CA ILE A 14 7.87 -1.66 -10.48
C ILE A 14 8.20 -0.30 -9.85
N LEU A 15 8.64 0.68 -10.65
CA LEU A 15 8.93 2.03 -10.17
C LEU A 15 7.67 2.75 -9.70
N ALA A 16 6.54 2.59 -10.38
CA ALA A 16 5.25 3.09 -9.91
C ALA A 16 4.86 2.48 -8.57
N GLY A 17 5.06 1.17 -8.39
CA GLY A 17 4.87 0.47 -7.11
C GLY A 17 5.80 1.00 -6.01
N LEU A 18 7.08 1.17 -6.31
CA LEU A 18 8.07 1.71 -5.37
C LEU A 18 7.74 3.14 -4.95
N PHE A 19 7.46 4.01 -5.91
CA PHE A 19 7.08 5.40 -5.64
C PHE A 19 5.80 5.47 -4.80
N SER A 20 4.79 4.68 -5.16
CA SER A 20 3.57 4.55 -4.36
C SER A 20 3.87 4.08 -2.94
N GLY A 21 4.80 3.13 -2.78
CA GLY A 21 5.24 2.64 -1.47
C GLY A 21 5.95 3.71 -0.63
N LEU A 22 6.77 4.56 -1.25
CA LEU A 22 7.42 5.68 -0.56
C LEU A 22 6.39 6.70 -0.08
N VAL A 23 5.45 7.10 -0.94
CA VAL A 23 4.37 8.04 -0.58
C VAL A 23 3.48 7.45 0.52
N ALA A 24 3.14 6.16 0.41
CA ALA A 24 2.37 5.45 1.41
C ALA A 24 3.12 5.34 2.74
N THR A 25 4.43 5.15 2.71
CA THR A 25 5.26 5.09 3.92
C THR A 25 5.26 6.42 4.65
N VAL A 26 5.48 7.53 3.94
CA VAL A 26 5.43 8.87 4.55
C VAL A 26 4.04 9.14 5.14
N SER A 27 2.99 8.78 4.41
CA SER A 27 1.61 8.93 4.87
C SER A 27 1.30 8.07 6.10
N ASN A 28 1.78 6.82 6.13
CA ASN A 28 1.61 5.91 7.26
C ASN A 28 2.38 6.37 8.50
N LEU A 29 3.60 6.90 8.33
CA LEU A 29 4.36 7.46 9.44
C LEU A 29 3.66 8.68 10.03
N ALA A 30 3.20 9.60 9.18
CA ALA A 30 2.44 10.76 9.61
C ALA A 30 1.17 10.34 10.37
N PHE A 31 0.41 9.40 9.82
CA PHE A 31 -0.78 8.84 10.47
C PHE A 31 -0.45 8.20 11.83
N THR A 32 0.61 7.39 11.89
CA THR A 32 1.01 6.68 13.11
C THR A 32 1.43 7.65 14.21
N ILE A 33 2.21 8.68 13.87
CA ILE A 33 2.66 9.70 14.84
C ILE A 33 1.45 10.49 15.37
N ILE A 34 0.58 10.97 14.49
CA ILE A 34 -0.62 11.73 14.88
C ILE A 34 -1.53 10.88 15.76
N TYR A 35 -1.78 9.63 15.37
CA TYR A 35 -2.65 8.73 16.10
C TYR A 35 -2.10 8.40 17.49
N ARG A 36 -0.80 8.04 17.60
CA ARG A 36 -0.17 7.74 18.89
C ARG A 36 -0.13 8.95 19.81
N THR A 37 0.10 10.15 19.28
CA THR A 37 0.05 11.39 20.08
C THR A 37 -1.36 11.69 20.58
N ALA A 38 -2.39 11.42 19.77
CA ALA A 38 -3.78 11.63 20.17
C ALA A 38 -4.27 10.62 21.22
N THR A 39 -3.91 9.34 21.08
CA THR A 39 -4.41 8.25 21.96
C THR A 39 -3.49 7.95 23.14
N ARG A 40 -2.32 8.60 23.23
CA ARG A 40 -1.23 8.30 24.19
C ARG A 40 -0.81 6.82 24.20
N PHE A 41 -1.02 6.14 23.08
CA PHE A 41 -0.73 4.72 22.92
C PHE A 41 0.75 4.53 22.52
N TYR A 42 1.64 4.59 23.50
CA TYR A 42 3.10 4.49 23.30
C TYR A 42 3.68 3.11 23.64
N GLU A 43 3.01 2.34 24.50
CA GLU A 43 3.56 1.13 25.14
C GLU A 43 3.49 -0.14 24.27
N PHE A 44 2.65 -0.16 23.24
CA PHE A 44 2.43 -1.36 22.44
C PHE A 44 3.37 -1.42 21.22
N ASN A 45 4.54 -2.06 21.39
CA ASN A 45 5.58 -2.22 20.37
C ASN A 45 5.29 -3.30 19.30
N ALA A 46 4.05 -3.79 19.18
CA ALA A 46 3.75 -4.82 18.18
C ALA A 46 3.92 -4.33 16.72
N ILE A 47 3.84 -3.02 16.48
CA ILE A 47 4.15 -2.40 15.18
C ILE A 47 5.20 -1.31 15.40
N ASP A 48 6.42 -1.59 14.96
CA ASP A 48 7.51 -0.63 14.91
C ASP A 48 7.50 0.17 13.61
N ILE A 49 8.15 1.34 13.65
CA ILE A 49 8.39 2.19 12.47
C ILE A 49 9.04 1.37 11.34
N THR A 50 10.01 0.51 11.68
CA THR A 50 10.67 -0.38 10.74
C THR A 50 9.68 -1.31 10.03
N THR A 51 8.77 -1.93 10.78
CA THR A 51 7.73 -2.82 10.21
C THR A 51 6.79 -2.06 9.28
N ILE A 52 6.41 -0.84 9.63
CA ILE A 52 5.57 0.02 8.76
C ILE A 52 6.30 0.35 7.47
N VAL A 53 7.56 0.79 7.55
CA VAL A 53 8.36 1.20 6.39
C VAL A 53 8.58 0.01 5.44
N PHE A 54 9.17 -1.08 5.96
CA PHE A 54 9.49 -2.23 5.12
C PHE A 54 8.22 -2.94 4.63
N GLY A 55 7.21 -3.09 5.48
CA GLY A 55 5.94 -3.70 5.11
C GLY A 55 5.23 -2.92 4.00
N THR A 56 5.18 -1.59 4.11
CA THR A 56 4.54 -0.73 3.11
C THR A 56 5.26 -0.78 1.75
N ILE A 57 6.59 -0.67 1.75
CA ILE A 57 7.39 -0.69 0.52
C ILE A 57 7.29 -2.05 -0.16
N LEU A 58 7.46 -3.15 0.58
CA LEU A 58 7.47 -4.49 0.04
C LEU A 58 6.09 -4.89 -0.51
N LEU A 59 5.02 -4.52 0.18
CA LEU A 59 3.65 -4.71 -0.30
C LEU A 59 3.37 -3.87 -1.56
N SER A 60 3.83 -2.63 -1.61
CA SER A 60 3.62 -1.76 -2.79
C SER A 60 4.44 -2.20 -4.01
N LEU A 61 5.64 -2.73 -3.78
CA LEU A 61 6.43 -3.39 -4.84
C LEU A 61 5.72 -4.62 -5.38
N ALA A 62 5.20 -5.48 -4.51
CA ALA A 62 4.39 -6.63 -4.92
C ALA A 62 3.17 -6.18 -5.74
N CYS A 63 2.51 -5.09 -5.33
CA CYS A 63 1.41 -4.48 -6.07
C CYS A 63 1.83 -3.96 -7.46
N GLY A 64 3.03 -3.39 -7.61
CA GLY A 64 3.57 -2.94 -8.90
C GLY A 64 3.90 -4.10 -9.84
N VAL A 65 4.49 -5.17 -9.33
CA VAL A 65 4.72 -6.41 -10.10
C VAL A 65 3.40 -7.02 -10.54
N MET A 66 2.43 -7.10 -9.62
CA MET A 66 1.11 -7.64 -9.91
C MET A 66 0.39 -6.80 -10.99
N PHE A 67 0.48 -5.47 -10.90
CA PHE A 67 -0.07 -4.55 -11.90
C PHE A 67 0.47 -4.85 -13.31
N TYR A 68 1.78 -5.10 -13.44
CA TYR A 68 2.38 -5.47 -14.73
C TYR A 68 1.72 -6.72 -15.32
N PHE A 69 1.54 -7.78 -14.53
CA PHE A 69 0.86 -9.00 -14.99
C PHE A 69 -0.58 -8.72 -15.43
N PHE A 70 -1.33 -7.90 -14.69
CA PHE A 70 -2.69 -7.54 -15.07
C PHE A 70 -2.75 -6.79 -16.39
N VAL A 71 -1.87 -5.79 -16.59
CA VAL A 71 -1.84 -4.99 -17.82
C VAL A 71 -1.37 -5.81 -19.02
N HIS A 72 -0.40 -6.70 -18.84
CA HIS A 72 0.19 -7.46 -19.94
C HIS A 72 -0.69 -8.61 -20.42
N TYR A 73 -1.42 -9.27 -19.52
CA TYR A 73 -2.21 -10.47 -19.86
C TYR A 73 -3.71 -10.20 -20.04
N LEU A 74 -4.23 -9.02 -19.68
CA LEU A 74 -5.67 -8.72 -19.74
C LEU A 74 -5.97 -7.42 -20.49
N ASN A 75 -6.92 -7.50 -21.44
CA ASN A 75 -7.39 -6.37 -22.25
C ASN A 75 -7.94 -5.17 -21.44
N LYS A 76 -8.34 -5.39 -20.17
CA LYS A 76 -8.80 -4.34 -19.24
C LYS A 76 -8.00 -4.37 -17.92
N GLY A 77 -6.71 -4.70 -17.99
CA GLY A 77 -5.84 -4.94 -16.84
C GLY A 77 -5.88 -3.85 -15.76
N ILE A 78 -5.93 -2.57 -16.15
CA ILE A 78 -6.00 -1.44 -15.21
C ILE A 78 -7.28 -1.47 -14.36
N LEU A 79 -8.43 -1.74 -14.98
CA LEU A 79 -9.71 -1.80 -14.26
C LEU A 79 -9.74 -3.02 -13.33
N PHE A 80 -9.29 -4.17 -13.82
CA PHE A 80 -9.22 -5.40 -13.03
C PHE A 80 -8.30 -5.25 -11.82
N TYR A 81 -7.11 -4.68 -12.01
CA TYR A 81 -6.18 -4.40 -10.95
C TYR A 81 -6.80 -3.54 -9.86
N ARG A 82 -7.43 -2.41 -10.24
CA ARG A 82 -8.05 -1.50 -9.29
C ARG A 82 -9.17 -2.18 -8.48
N ILE A 83 -10.00 -2.99 -9.14
CA ILE A 83 -11.05 -3.77 -8.46
C ILE A 83 -10.42 -4.78 -7.50
N MET A 84 -9.38 -5.49 -7.93
CA MET A 84 -8.71 -6.49 -7.11
C MET A 84 -8.05 -5.88 -5.88
N VAL A 85 -7.29 -4.78 -6.04
CA VAL A 85 -6.63 -4.10 -4.90
C VAL A 85 -7.68 -3.57 -3.93
N LEU A 86 -8.78 -3.00 -4.42
CA LEU A 86 -9.89 -2.57 -3.56
C LEU A 86 -10.51 -3.75 -2.81
N LEU A 87 -10.77 -4.87 -3.48
CA LEU A 87 -11.35 -6.06 -2.86
C LEU A 87 -10.42 -6.63 -1.79
N VAL A 88 -9.12 -6.76 -2.09
CA VAL A 88 -8.11 -7.22 -1.11
C VAL A 88 -8.01 -6.26 0.07
N THR A 89 -8.05 -4.95 -0.17
CA THR A 89 -8.02 -3.95 0.90
C THR A 89 -9.26 -4.06 1.80
N VAL A 90 -10.46 -4.16 1.21
CA VAL A 90 -11.71 -4.36 1.97
C VAL A 90 -11.67 -5.66 2.75
N LEU A 91 -11.18 -6.75 2.16
CA LEU A 91 -11.05 -8.04 2.82
C LEU A 91 -10.07 -7.97 4.01
N MET A 92 -8.92 -7.31 3.84
CA MET A 92 -7.97 -7.10 4.94
C MET A 92 -8.54 -6.23 6.06
N VAL A 93 -9.26 -5.16 5.72
CA VAL A 93 -9.96 -4.33 6.72
C VAL A 93 -11.03 -5.15 7.45
N TYR A 94 -11.82 -5.94 6.73
CA TYR A 94 -12.84 -6.81 7.32
C TYR A 94 -12.22 -7.84 8.26
N VAL A 95 -11.14 -8.50 7.85
CA VAL A 95 -10.38 -9.43 8.69
C VAL A 95 -9.82 -8.71 9.91
N GLY A 96 -9.23 -7.53 9.74
CA GLY A 96 -8.69 -6.72 10.85
C GLY A 96 -9.76 -6.30 11.87
N ILE A 97 -11.00 -6.05 11.43
CA ILE A 97 -12.12 -5.74 12.32
C ILE A 97 -12.65 -7.00 13.03
N ASN A 98 -12.77 -8.12 12.32
CA ASN A 98 -13.40 -9.34 12.82
C ASN A 98 -12.45 -10.30 13.56
N LEU A 99 -11.13 -10.08 13.53
CA LEU A 99 -10.15 -10.93 14.21
C LEU A 99 -10.34 -11.01 15.74
N ARG A 100 -11.15 -10.10 16.31
CA ARG A 100 -11.57 -10.05 17.72
C ARG A 100 -12.15 -11.37 18.26
N TYR A 101 -12.74 -12.20 17.41
CA TYR A 101 -13.40 -13.43 17.85
C TYR A 101 -12.45 -14.61 18.10
N LEU A 102 -11.22 -14.59 17.56
CA LEU A 102 -10.31 -15.74 17.60
C LEU A 102 -9.18 -15.60 18.64
N VAL A 103 -8.85 -14.38 19.06
CA VAL A 103 -7.71 -14.11 19.95
C VAL A 103 -8.21 -13.29 21.15
N GLN A 104 -8.64 -14.01 22.17
CA GLN A 104 -9.17 -13.49 23.44
C GLN A 104 -8.16 -12.51 24.10
N ASP A 105 -8.64 -11.31 24.46
CA ASP A 105 -8.11 -10.36 25.47
C ASP A 105 -6.70 -9.74 25.34
N VAL A 106 -5.91 -10.02 24.29
CA VAL A 106 -4.51 -9.51 24.24
C VAL A 106 -4.29 -8.30 23.34
N VAL A 107 -5.18 -8.01 22.39
CA VAL A 107 -4.96 -6.93 21.40
C VAL A 107 -5.80 -5.68 21.70
N PRO A 108 -5.17 -4.52 21.97
CA PRO A 108 -5.89 -3.27 22.25
C PRO A 108 -6.67 -2.76 21.04
N ASP A 109 -7.80 -2.07 21.28
CA ASP A 109 -8.62 -1.51 20.20
C ASP A 109 -7.86 -0.43 19.40
N GLU A 110 -6.93 0.28 20.04
CA GLU A 110 -6.07 1.29 19.41
C GLU A 110 -5.14 0.67 18.34
N PHE A 111 -4.65 -0.55 18.60
CA PHE A 111 -3.83 -1.28 17.64
C PHE A 111 -4.62 -1.60 16.37
N ARG A 112 -5.90 -1.94 16.51
CA ARG A 112 -6.78 -2.26 15.38
C ARG A 112 -6.96 -1.05 14.46
N VAL A 113 -7.22 0.11 15.04
CA VAL A 113 -7.37 1.36 14.27
C VAL A 113 -6.07 1.69 13.55
N LEU A 114 -4.92 1.45 14.18
CA LEU A 114 -3.61 1.65 13.56
C LEU A 114 -3.45 0.75 12.32
N VAL A 115 -3.71 -0.56 12.45
CA VAL A 115 -3.59 -1.54 11.35
C VAL A 115 -4.58 -1.25 10.22
N VAL A 116 -5.84 -0.97 10.55
CA VAL A 116 -6.86 -0.65 9.54
C VAL A 116 -6.51 0.65 8.83
N GLY A 117 -6.07 1.68 9.57
CA GLY A 117 -5.68 2.96 9.01
C GLY A 117 -4.50 2.84 8.05
N THR A 118 -3.43 2.15 8.44
CA THR A 118 -2.28 1.93 7.56
C THR A 118 -2.65 1.11 6.34
N GLN A 119 -3.48 0.08 6.48
CA GLN A 119 -3.93 -0.73 5.36
C GLN A 119 -4.77 0.06 4.36
N VAL A 120 -5.65 0.95 4.83
CA VAL A 120 -6.46 1.81 3.96
C VAL A 120 -5.58 2.80 3.19
N ILE A 121 -4.56 3.38 3.83
CA ILE A 121 -3.61 4.28 3.17
C ILE A 121 -2.84 3.53 2.08
N ILE A 122 -2.29 2.35 2.39
CA ILE A 122 -1.52 1.56 1.43
C ILE A 122 -2.41 1.10 0.27
N GLY A 123 -3.56 0.50 0.56
CA GLY A 123 -4.48 -0.02 -0.45
C GLY A 123 -5.06 1.09 -1.33
N GLY A 124 -5.39 2.24 -0.74
CA GLY A 124 -5.86 3.42 -1.47
C GLY A 124 -4.78 3.95 -2.42
N LEU A 125 -3.58 4.19 -1.93
CA LEU A 125 -2.49 4.68 -2.77
C LEU A 125 -2.11 3.65 -3.84
N ALA A 126 -2.03 2.36 -3.51
CA ALA A 126 -1.75 1.32 -4.50
C ALA A 126 -2.82 1.27 -5.60
N ALA A 127 -4.12 1.38 -5.25
CA ALA A 127 -5.21 1.31 -6.22
C ALA A 127 -5.28 2.51 -7.19
N PHE A 128 -4.86 3.70 -6.75
CA PHE A 128 -4.99 4.93 -7.53
C PHE A 128 -3.65 5.43 -8.09
N LEU A 129 -2.60 5.46 -7.26
CA LEU A 129 -1.32 6.06 -7.61
C LEU A 129 -0.53 5.19 -8.59
N ILE A 130 -0.54 3.85 -8.44
CA ILE A 130 0.18 2.94 -9.34
C ILE A 130 -0.36 3.03 -10.79
N PRO A 131 -1.67 2.91 -11.05
CA PRO A 131 -2.20 3.07 -12.40
C PRO A 131 -2.03 4.49 -12.96
N TYR A 132 -2.11 5.50 -12.09
CA TYR A 132 -1.93 6.90 -12.47
C TYR A 132 -0.49 7.17 -12.94
N LEU A 133 0.50 6.73 -12.16
CA LEU A 133 1.92 6.87 -12.51
C LEU A 133 2.27 6.11 -13.79
N PHE A 134 1.70 4.91 -13.98
CA PHE A 134 1.93 4.13 -15.20
C PHE A 134 1.38 4.84 -16.45
N ARG A 135 0.25 5.54 -16.34
CA ARG A 135 -0.35 6.28 -17.47
C ARG A 135 0.33 7.62 -17.75
N HIS A 136 0.96 8.23 -16.74
CA HIS A 136 1.58 9.55 -16.83
C HIS A 136 3.11 9.48 -16.68
N ASP A 137 3.78 9.13 -17.79
CA ASP A 137 5.24 8.95 -17.87
C ASP A 137 6.08 10.16 -17.44
N LYS A 138 5.51 11.36 -17.52
CA LYS A 138 6.23 12.62 -17.25
C LYS A 138 6.72 12.78 -15.81
N PHE A 139 6.29 11.92 -14.89
CA PHE A 139 6.71 11.98 -13.49
C PHE A 139 7.79 10.95 -13.11
N ILE A 140 8.07 9.97 -13.99
CA ILE A 140 8.98 8.86 -13.70
C ILE A 140 10.17 8.81 -14.70
N SER A 141 10.03 9.44 -15.88
CA SER A 141 11.07 9.55 -16.90
C SER A 141 12.03 10.71 -16.67
#